data_AF-A0A5N6EE64-F1
#
_entry.id   AF-A0A5N6EE64-F1
#
_cell.length_a   1.000
_cell.length_b   1.000
_cell.length_c   1.000
_cell.angle_alpha   90.00
_cell.angle_beta   90.00
_cell.angle_gamma   90.00
#
_symmetry.space_group_name_H-M   'P 1'
#
loop_
_entity.id
_entity.type
_entity.pdbx_description
1 polymer ?
#
loop_
_entity_poly.entity_id
_entity_poly.type
_entity_poly.pdbx_seq_one_letter_code
_entity_poly.pdbx_strand_id
1 'polypeptide(L)'
;MGRKSNRNRKGNVGQTNDVGVRVVLAYRFSAPATEADLTREMKREASSALREDSLQMIRDGDDVVVGNNEGFTLTREMRRRDEELREAQEQRRRIDEQLQELKEQRERPHWFAKMVRQRFLLTYKRDKLHTASDEDCDLIRKVNKRVHGGDALADAELYGDWGRRDYDVYKKLYGVHPKELGKFCIGSALHVMDEHATHVAADDRECSPKFEELFQKFLHKLKAAKYPDNFVDFLYDESCKDPAVAQVRHSYYEFFNSVATEVRYHGGKSNQ
;
A
#
# COMPACT_ATOMS: atom_id res chain seq x y z
N MET A 1 1.56 75.48 16.26
CA MET A 1 1.09 76.27 15.10
C MET A 1 0.70 75.26 14.02
N GLY A 2 -0.60 74.97 13.82
CA GLY A 2 -1.44 75.62 12.79
C GLY A 2 -1.11 75.03 11.41
N ARG A 3 -1.99 74.39 10.63
CA ARG A 3 -3.42 74.59 10.43
C ARG A 3 -4.09 73.31 9.86
N LYS A 4 -5.38 73.18 10.18
CA LYS A 4 -6.39 72.34 9.52
C LYS A 4 -6.66 72.82 8.08
N SER A 5 -6.98 71.90 7.16
CA SER A 5 -7.98 72.07 6.09
C SER A 5 -8.21 70.69 5.44
N ASN A 6 -9.25 69.92 5.79
CA ASN A 6 -10.66 69.99 5.42
C ASN A 6 -10.98 69.52 3.98
N ARG A 7 -11.64 68.36 3.94
CA ARG A 7 -12.65 67.84 2.98
C ARG A 7 -12.50 68.19 1.50
N ASN A 8 -12.39 67.15 0.68
CA ASN A 8 -13.35 67.03 -0.41
C ASN A 8 -13.77 65.59 -0.68
N ARG A 9 -15.09 65.42 -0.73
CA ARG A 9 -15.86 64.19 -0.91
C ARG A 9 -16.33 64.21 -2.36
N LYS A 10 -15.83 63.29 -3.19
CA LYS A 10 -16.40 62.88 -4.49
C LYS A 10 -16.12 61.38 -4.54
N GLY A 11 -17.09 60.51 -4.26
CA GLY A 11 -18.15 60.18 -5.20
C GLY A 11 -17.65 59.00 -6.04
N ASN A 12 -17.58 57.80 -5.43
CA ASN A 12 -17.36 56.55 -6.17
C ASN A 12 -18.64 56.26 -6.97
N VAL A 13 -18.67 56.75 -8.21
CA VAL A 13 -19.63 56.36 -9.24
C VAL A 13 -18.82 55.63 -10.29
N GLY A 14 -19.13 54.35 -10.51
CA GLY A 14 -18.52 53.56 -11.58
C GLY A 14 -18.22 52.11 -11.22
N GLN A 15 -19.19 51.37 -10.69
CA GLN A 15 -19.27 49.96 -11.09
C GLN A 15 -19.82 49.97 -12.52
N THR A 16 -18.93 50.04 -13.50
CA THR A 16 -19.27 49.69 -14.88
C THR A 16 -19.43 48.18 -14.89
N ASN A 17 -20.67 47.72 -14.86
CA ASN A 17 -21.00 46.35 -15.25
C ASN A 17 -20.66 46.24 -16.74
N ASP A 18 -19.45 45.82 -17.04
CA ASP A 18 -19.01 45.56 -18.41
C ASP A 18 -19.72 44.29 -18.86
N VAL A 19 -20.85 44.46 -19.56
CA VAL A 19 -21.64 43.35 -20.08
C VAL A 19 -20.88 42.79 -21.28
N GLY A 20 -20.25 41.64 -21.10
CA GLY A 20 -19.61 40.91 -22.18
C GLY A 20 -20.63 40.56 -23.26
N VAL A 21 -20.40 41.02 -24.50
CA VAL A 21 -21.18 40.60 -25.67
C VAL A 21 -20.40 39.51 -26.40
N ARG A 22 -20.98 38.31 -26.49
CA ARG A 22 -20.40 37.17 -27.20
C ARG A 22 -21.20 36.88 -28.47
N VAL A 23 -20.54 36.80 -29.62
CA VAL A 23 -21.19 36.42 -30.88
C VAL A 23 -20.86 34.96 -31.18
N VAL A 24 -21.89 34.13 -31.41
CA VAL A 24 -21.72 32.70 -31.71
C VAL A 24 -22.42 32.37 -33.02
N LEU A 25 -21.64 31.96 -34.01
CA LEU A 25 -22.14 31.48 -35.30
C LEU A 25 -21.63 30.07 -35.51
N ALA A 26 -22.54 29.14 -35.76
CA ALA A 26 -22.20 27.79 -36.17
C ALA A 26 -22.48 27.61 -37.66
N TYR A 27 -21.55 26.95 -38.34
CA TYR A 27 -21.63 26.61 -39.75
C TYR A 27 -20.73 25.39 -40.00
N ARG A 28 -21.08 24.57 -40.98
CA ARG A 28 -20.44 23.29 -41.25
C ARG A 28 -19.51 23.39 -42.46
N PHE A 29 -18.23 23.13 -42.27
CA PHE A 29 -17.27 23.05 -43.38
C PHE A 29 -17.38 21.70 -44.11
N SER A 30 -17.21 21.74 -45.43
CA SER A 30 -17.00 20.55 -46.25
C SER A 30 -15.54 20.52 -46.72
N ALA A 31 -14.75 19.58 -46.17
CA ALA A 31 -13.34 19.24 -46.47
C ALA A 31 -12.25 19.92 -45.61
N PRO A 32 -11.10 19.25 -45.37
CA PRO A 32 -9.99 19.83 -44.62
C PRO A 32 -9.25 20.85 -45.48
N ALA A 33 -9.21 22.10 -45.02
CA ALA A 33 -8.51 23.21 -45.67
C ALA A 33 -7.45 23.81 -44.74
N THR A 34 -6.50 24.57 -45.29
CA THR A 34 -5.47 25.25 -44.50
C THR A 34 -6.09 26.36 -43.63
N GLU A 35 -5.40 26.80 -42.56
CA GLU A 35 -5.91 27.84 -41.65
C GLU A 35 -6.34 29.15 -42.38
N ALA A 36 -5.61 29.51 -43.44
CA ALA A 36 -5.92 30.68 -44.27
C ALA A 36 -7.20 30.48 -45.11
N ASP A 37 -7.42 29.27 -45.62
CA ASP A 37 -8.63 28.90 -46.37
C ASP A 37 -9.85 28.86 -45.44
N LEU A 38 -9.70 28.26 -44.26
CA LEU A 38 -10.72 28.23 -43.21
C LEU A 38 -11.12 29.64 -42.79
N THR A 39 -10.16 30.56 -42.62
CA THR A 39 -10.45 31.96 -42.24
C THR A 39 -11.23 32.71 -43.32
N ARG A 40 -10.90 32.48 -44.60
CA ARG A 40 -11.58 33.13 -45.73
C ARG A 40 -12.99 32.58 -45.91
N GLU A 41 -13.13 31.26 -45.84
CA GLU A 41 -14.42 30.57 -45.93
C GLU A 41 -15.32 30.93 -44.75
N MET A 42 -14.78 30.97 -43.53
CA MET A 42 -15.48 31.47 -42.34
C MET A 42 -16.07 32.86 -42.54
N LYS A 43 -15.29 33.82 -43.09
CA LYS A 43 -15.80 35.17 -43.35
C LYS A 43 -16.93 35.17 -44.38
N ARG A 44 -16.84 34.34 -45.42
CA ARG A 44 -17.84 34.24 -46.48
C ARG A 44 -19.13 33.62 -45.95
N GLU A 45 -19.03 32.48 -45.28
CA GLU A 45 -20.16 31.74 -44.74
C GLU A 45 -20.83 32.50 -43.58
N ALA A 46 -20.07 33.14 -42.69
CA ALA A 46 -20.66 34.02 -41.67
C ALA A 46 -21.44 35.18 -42.31
N SER A 47 -20.93 35.77 -43.39
CA SER A 47 -21.65 36.82 -44.14
C SER A 47 -22.90 36.30 -44.84
N SER A 48 -22.93 35.02 -45.22
CA SER A 48 -24.10 34.36 -45.83
C SER A 48 -25.15 34.00 -44.77
N ALA A 49 -24.73 33.39 -43.66
CA ALA A 49 -25.59 33.05 -42.53
C ALA A 49 -26.26 34.29 -41.92
N LEU A 50 -25.56 35.43 -41.88
CA LEU A 50 -26.12 36.72 -41.46
C LEU A 50 -27.20 37.28 -42.40
N ARG A 51 -27.29 36.79 -43.64
CA ARG A 51 -28.32 37.18 -44.62
C ARG A 51 -29.53 36.25 -44.62
N GLU A 52 -29.32 34.97 -44.28
CA GLU A 52 -30.35 33.92 -44.38
C GLU A 52 -31.03 33.61 -43.04
N ASP A 53 -30.28 33.58 -41.93
CA ASP A 53 -30.82 33.32 -40.60
C ASP A 53 -31.01 34.64 -39.82
N SER A 54 -32.19 34.80 -39.21
CA SER A 54 -32.41 35.89 -38.26
C SER A 54 -31.52 35.68 -37.03
N LEU A 55 -30.58 36.59 -36.80
CA LEU A 55 -29.83 36.64 -35.55
C LEU A 55 -30.78 36.88 -34.40
N GLN A 56 -30.65 36.06 -33.36
CA GLN A 56 -31.36 36.28 -32.11
C GLN A 56 -30.37 36.74 -31.05
N MET A 57 -30.87 37.48 -30.08
CA MET A 57 -30.11 37.90 -28.91
C MET A 57 -30.73 37.22 -27.70
N ILE A 58 -29.92 36.46 -26.97
CA ILE A 58 -30.34 35.76 -25.74
C ILE A 58 -29.44 36.24 -24.61
N ARG A 59 -30.03 36.48 -23.43
CA ARG A 59 -29.26 36.67 -22.21
C ARG A 59 -28.89 35.32 -21.63
N ASP A 60 -27.62 35.15 -21.30
CA ASP A 60 -27.09 33.87 -20.88
C ASP A 60 -26.20 34.05 -19.64
N GLY A 61 -26.85 34.10 -18.47
CA GLY A 61 -26.24 34.60 -17.25
C GLY A 61 -26.11 36.12 -17.30
N ASP A 62 -24.93 36.64 -16.97
CA ASP A 62 -24.59 38.07 -17.07
C ASP A 62 -24.17 38.48 -18.49
N ASP A 63 -23.96 37.52 -19.39
CA ASP A 63 -23.52 37.75 -20.76
C ASP A 63 -24.70 37.93 -21.73
N VAL A 64 -24.48 38.73 -22.77
CA VAL A 64 -25.40 38.84 -23.92
C VAL A 64 -24.81 38.04 -25.08
N VAL A 65 -25.54 37.02 -25.53
CA VAL A 65 -25.12 36.16 -26.63
C VAL A 65 -25.96 36.46 -27.86
N VAL A 66 -25.31 36.77 -28.99
CA VAL A 66 -25.95 37.03 -30.29
C VAL A 66 -25.52 35.93 -31.27
N GLY A 67 -26.48 35.29 -31.94
CA GLY A 67 -26.15 34.15 -32.80
C GLY A 67 -27.31 33.61 -33.63
N ASN A 68 -27.03 32.59 -34.45
CA ASN A 68 -28.04 31.78 -35.12
C ASN A 68 -28.48 30.59 -34.23
N ASN A 69 -29.58 29.93 -34.59
CA ASN A 69 -30.15 28.82 -33.79
C ASN A 69 -29.15 27.68 -33.55
N GLU A 70 -28.34 27.34 -34.56
CA GLU A 70 -27.30 26.31 -34.43
C GLU A 70 -26.20 26.74 -33.46
N GLY A 71 -25.75 28.00 -33.52
CA GLY A 71 -24.78 28.56 -32.58
C GLY A 71 -25.27 28.55 -31.13
N PHE A 72 -26.56 28.84 -30.90
CA PHE A 72 -27.16 28.71 -29.57
C PHE A 72 -27.26 27.26 -29.11
N THR A 73 -27.61 26.33 -30.00
CA THR A 73 -27.71 24.91 -29.67
C THR A 73 -26.34 24.36 -29.24
N LEU A 74 -25.28 24.65 -30.01
CA LEU A 74 -23.92 24.27 -29.67
C LEU A 74 -23.43 24.91 -28.37
N THR A 75 -23.76 26.18 -28.12
CA THR A 75 -23.41 26.85 -26.85
C THR A 75 -24.04 26.14 -25.66
N ARG A 76 -25.30 25.72 -25.76
CA ARG A 76 -25.99 24.95 -24.71
C ARG A 76 -25.36 23.58 -24.51
N GLU A 77 -25.05 22.87 -25.58
CA GLU A 77 -24.41 21.56 -25.51
C GLU A 77 -23.00 21.62 -24.92
N MET A 78 -22.20 22.62 -25.32
CA MET A 78 -20.87 22.86 -24.75
C MET A 78 -20.97 23.10 -23.24
N ARG A 79 -21.88 23.96 -22.79
CA ARG A 79 -22.10 24.19 -21.35
C ARG A 79 -22.50 22.92 -20.61
N ARG A 80 -23.40 22.12 -21.20
CA ARG A 80 -23.80 20.85 -20.59
C ARG A 80 -22.60 19.91 -20.45
N ARG A 81 -21.76 19.80 -21.49
CA ARG A 81 -20.53 18.99 -21.44
C ARG A 81 -19.49 19.56 -20.48
N ASP A 82 -19.34 20.87 -20.39
CA ASP A 82 -18.40 21.52 -19.46
C ASP A 82 -18.83 21.26 -18.01
N GLU A 83 -20.12 21.30 -17.73
CA GLU A 83 -20.66 20.97 -16.41
C GLU A 83 -20.51 19.47 -16.10
N GLU A 84 -20.86 18.58 -17.05
CA GLU A 84 -20.63 17.13 -16.94
C GLU A 84 -19.14 16.82 -16.69
N LEU A 85 -18.23 17.53 -17.38
CA LEU A 85 -16.78 17.37 -17.20
C LEU A 85 -16.33 17.85 -15.82
N ARG A 86 -16.87 18.97 -15.34
CA ARG A 86 -16.60 19.51 -14.00
C ARG A 86 -17.05 18.54 -12.91
N GLU A 87 -18.27 18.01 -13.03
CA GLU A 87 -18.82 17.01 -12.11
C GLU A 87 -17.98 15.72 -12.13
N ALA A 88 -17.63 15.21 -13.31
CA ALA A 88 -16.79 14.02 -13.45
C ALA A 88 -15.38 14.22 -12.87
N GLN A 89 -14.80 15.40 -13.03
CA GLN A 89 -13.51 15.75 -12.42
C GLN A 89 -13.60 15.79 -10.89
N GLU A 90 -14.67 16.35 -10.35
CA GLU A 90 -14.89 16.39 -8.91
C GLU A 90 -15.12 14.98 -8.34
N GLN A 91 -15.91 14.14 -9.02
CA GLN A 91 -16.08 12.74 -8.66
C GLN A 91 -14.76 11.98 -8.70
N ARG A 92 -13.93 12.17 -9.74
CA ARG A 92 -12.62 11.53 -9.82
C ARG A 92 -11.73 11.94 -8.64
N ARG A 93 -11.71 13.23 -8.28
CA ARG A 93 -10.96 13.71 -7.11
C ARG A 93 -11.43 13.04 -5.82
N ARG A 94 -12.75 12.92 -5.61
CA ARG A 94 -13.32 12.24 -4.44
C ARG A 94 -12.93 10.76 -4.39
N ILE A 95 -12.96 10.07 -5.53
CA ILE A 95 -12.55 8.67 -5.63
C ILE A 95 -11.05 8.53 -5.32
N ASP A 96 -10.21 9.43 -5.85
CA ASP A 96 -8.77 9.41 -5.59
C ASP A 96 -8.46 9.66 -4.10
N GLU A 97 -9.16 10.60 -3.46
CA GLU A 97 -9.07 10.87 -2.02
C GLU A 97 -9.47 9.63 -1.20
N GLN A 98 -10.60 8.99 -1.53
CA GLN A 98 -11.05 7.75 -0.88
C GLN A 98 -10.08 6.59 -1.08
N LEU A 99 -9.50 6.45 -2.28
CA LEU A 99 -8.53 5.41 -2.57
C LEU A 99 -7.25 5.59 -1.76
N GLN A 100 -6.80 6.84 -1.59
CA GLN A 100 -5.66 7.15 -0.74
C GLN A 100 -5.95 6.82 0.73
N GLU A 101 -7.12 7.21 1.24
CA GLU A 101 -7.52 6.90 2.62
C GLU A 101 -7.56 5.38 2.86
N LEU A 102 -8.17 4.63 1.94
CA LEU A 102 -8.22 3.17 2.03
C LEU A 102 -6.84 2.52 1.97
N LYS A 103 -5.92 3.06 1.16
CA LYS A 103 -4.51 2.61 1.13
C LYS A 103 -3.85 2.83 2.48
N GLU A 104 -3.97 4.02 3.06
CA GLU A 104 -3.39 4.32 4.38
C GLU A 104 -4.00 3.44 5.48
N GLN A 105 -5.32 3.25 5.48
CA GLN A 105 -6.01 2.38 6.42
C GLN A 105 -5.56 0.92 6.31
N ARG A 106 -5.23 0.45 5.10
CA ARG A 106 -4.70 -0.90 4.88
C ARG A 106 -3.22 -1.03 5.23
N GLU A 107 -2.40 -0.02 4.93
CA GLU A 107 -0.95 -0.06 5.14
C GLU A 107 -0.57 0.13 6.61
N ARG A 108 -1.29 0.96 7.37
CA ARG A 108 -0.96 1.21 8.79
C ARG A 108 -0.92 -0.06 9.66
N PRO A 109 -1.92 -0.96 9.64
CA PRO A 109 -1.86 -2.21 10.38
C PRO A 109 -0.72 -3.12 9.92
N HIS A 110 -0.48 -3.20 8.61
CA HIS A 110 0.59 -4.01 8.04
C HIS A 110 1.98 -3.50 8.48
N TRP A 111 2.19 -2.17 8.42
CA TRP A 111 3.41 -1.52 8.89
C TRP A 111 3.66 -1.79 10.38
N PHE A 112 2.62 -1.66 11.21
CA PHE A 112 2.75 -1.93 12.64
C PHE A 112 3.07 -3.41 12.92
N ALA A 113 2.41 -4.34 12.23
CA ALA A 113 2.71 -5.77 12.35
C ALA A 113 4.18 -6.06 11.99
N LYS A 114 4.70 -5.45 10.93
CA LYS A 114 6.10 -5.60 10.50
C LYS A 114 7.08 -5.02 11.51
N MET A 115 6.81 -3.84 12.07
CA MET A 115 7.63 -3.25 13.13
C MET A 115 7.71 -4.13 14.38
N VAL A 116 6.59 -4.77 14.72
CA VAL A 116 6.49 -5.70 15.85
C VAL A 116 7.33 -6.96 15.61
N ARG A 117 7.31 -7.52 14.38
CA ARG A 117 8.20 -8.62 13.97
C ARG A 117 9.68 -8.20 13.91
N GLN A 118 9.97 -7.01 13.39
CA GLN A 118 11.33 -6.45 13.35
C GLN A 118 11.92 -6.39 14.76
N ARG A 119 11.13 -5.93 15.74
CA ARG A 119 11.55 -5.90 17.15
C ARG A 119 11.82 -7.28 17.72
N PHE A 120 11.03 -8.31 17.40
CA PHE A 120 11.29 -9.69 17.83
C PHE A 120 12.69 -10.15 17.42
N LEU A 121 13.01 -10.02 16.12
CA LEU A 121 14.33 -10.38 15.58
C LEU A 121 15.48 -9.55 16.17
N LEU A 122 15.28 -8.24 16.36
CA LEU A 122 16.31 -7.38 16.97
C LEU A 122 16.53 -7.69 18.46
N THR A 123 15.46 -8.04 19.18
CA THR A 123 15.55 -8.46 20.59
C THR A 123 16.37 -9.74 20.69
N TYR A 124 16.11 -10.73 19.83
CA TYR A 124 16.93 -11.93 19.73
C TYR A 124 18.40 -11.62 19.42
N LYS A 125 18.65 -10.76 18.43
CA LYS A 125 20.01 -10.32 18.05
C LYS A 125 20.75 -9.67 19.22
N ARG A 126 20.07 -8.85 20.03
CA ARG A 126 20.64 -8.19 21.21
C ARG A 126 20.88 -9.17 22.36
N ASP A 127 19.86 -9.93 22.74
CA ASP A 127 19.82 -10.68 24.00
C ASP A 127 20.46 -12.06 23.89
N LYS A 128 20.43 -12.68 22.70
CA LYS A 128 20.96 -14.04 22.49
C LYS A 128 22.21 -14.07 21.64
N LEU A 129 22.34 -13.16 20.67
CA LEU A 129 23.52 -13.11 19.79
C LEU A 129 24.56 -12.09 20.23
N HIS A 130 24.17 -11.12 21.06
CA HIS A 130 25.04 -10.02 21.53
C HIS A 130 25.73 -9.26 20.39
N THR A 131 25.04 -9.11 19.24
CA THR A 131 25.58 -8.46 18.03
C THR A 131 24.72 -7.29 17.53
N ALA A 132 23.78 -6.80 18.35
CA ALA A 132 22.95 -5.64 18.01
C ALA A 132 23.76 -4.34 18.02
N SER A 133 23.49 -3.44 17.07
CA SER A 133 24.06 -2.09 17.05
C SER A 133 23.27 -1.11 17.94
N ASP A 134 23.75 0.11 18.07
CA ASP A 134 23.02 1.18 18.76
C ASP A 134 21.71 1.54 18.04
N GLU A 135 21.72 1.54 16.70
CA GLU A 135 20.51 1.76 15.89
C GLU A 135 19.48 0.65 16.09
N ASP A 136 19.93 -0.61 16.20
CA ASP A 136 19.06 -1.75 16.53
C ASP A 136 18.41 -1.52 17.90
N CYS A 137 19.18 -1.06 18.89
CA CYS A 137 18.68 -0.77 20.24
C CYS A 137 17.65 0.36 20.25
N ASP A 138 17.85 1.41 19.44
CA ASP A 138 16.89 2.51 19.29
C ASP A 138 15.59 2.05 18.62
N LEU A 139 15.67 1.18 17.62
CA LEU A 139 14.48 0.57 17.01
C LEU A 139 13.69 -0.28 18.01
N ILE A 140 14.38 -1.05 18.86
CA ILE A 140 13.72 -1.84 19.93
C ILE A 140 12.96 -0.92 20.91
N ARG A 141 13.53 0.25 21.26
CA ARG A 141 12.91 1.21 22.19
C ARG A 141 11.65 1.87 21.62
N LYS A 142 11.58 2.08 20.30
CA LYS A 142 10.44 2.75 19.63
C LYS A 142 9.16 1.92 19.63
N VAL A 143 9.25 0.60 19.74
CA VAL A 143 8.09 -0.31 19.66
C VAL A 143 7.85 -0.94 21.03
N ASN A 144 6.77 -0.55 21.73
CA ASN A 144 6.50 -1.05 23.08
C ASN A 144 5.79 -2.43 23.12
N LYS A 145 5.45 -3.01 21.96
CA LYS A 145 4.72 -4.29 21.90
C LYS A 145 5.68 -5.47 21.78
N ARG A 146 5.59 -6.46 22.68
CA ARG A 146 6.27 -7.76 22.60
C ARG A 146 5.47 -8.74 21.74
N VAL A 147 6.18 -9.60 21.01
CA VAL A 147 5.62 -10.80 20.38
C VAL A 147 6.09 -12.00 21.17
N HIS A 148 5.22 -12.98 21.35
CA HIS A 148 5.47 -14.13 22.21
C HIS A 148 6.01 -15.36 21.47
N GLY A 149 6.26 -15.28 20.16
CA GLY A 149 6.76 -16.42 19.39
C GLY A 149 7.34 -16.09 18.02
N GLY A 150 8.01 -17.10 17.45
CA GLY A 150 8.45 -17.13 16.06
C GLY A 150 7.27 -17.06 15.09
N ASP A 151 7.55 -16.53 13.91
CA ASP A 151 6.67 -16.51 12.74
C ASP A 151 7.59 -16.40 11.52
N ALA A 152 8.04 -17.56 11.04
CA ALA A 152 9.02 -17.68 9.98
C ALA A 152 8.57 -16.95 8.72
N LEU A 153 7.28 -17.06 8.37
CA LEU A 153 6.72 -16.41 7.18
C LEU A 153 6.73 -14.89 7.32
N ALA A 154 6.16 -14.36 8.40
CA ALA A 154 6.11 -12.91 8.60
C ALA A 154 7.50 -12.28 8.79
N ASP A 155 8.43 -13.02 9.38
CA ASP A 155 9.83 -12.60 9.54
C ASP A 155 10.61 -12.65 8.23
N ALA A 156 10.36 -13.64 7.35
CA ALA A 156 11.02 -13.74 6.06
C ALA A 156 10.68 -12.56 5.16
N GLU A 157 9.43 -12.08 5.21
CA GLU A 157 8.98 -10.88 4.49
C GLU A 157 9.81 -9.63 4.86
N LEU A 158 10.36 -9.55 6.07
CA LEU A 158 11.22 -8.41 6.47
C LEU A 158 12.52 -8.35 5.65
N TYR A 159 13.00 -9.50 5.17
CA TYR A 159 14.22 -9.61 4.35
C TYR A 159 13.96 -9.37 2.86
N GLY A 160 12.69 -9.40 2.44
CA GLY A 160 12.25 -8.97 1.11
C GLY A 160 12.01 -7.47 1.10
N ASP A 161 10.75 -7.09 1.34
CA ASP A 161 10.21 -5.76 1.07
C ASP A 161 10.73 -4.68 2.03
N TRP A 162 11.18 -5.07 3.23
CA TRP A 162 11.67 -4.15 4.26
C TRP A 162 13.18 -3.99 4.31
N GLY A 163 13.90 -4.61 3.37
CA GLY A 163 15.31 -4.31 3.17
C GLY A 163 16.27 -4.88 4.23
N ARG A 164 15.80 -5.74 5.16
CA ARG A 164 16.68 -6.37 6.17
C ARG A 164 17.72 -7.28 5.51
N ARG A 165 18.97 -7.30 6.04
CA ARG A 165 20.13 -7.99 5.41
C ARG A 165 20.96 -8.87 6.35
N ASP A 166 20.68 -8.89 7.64
CA ASP A 166 21.35 -9.75 8.63
C ASP A 166 20.78 -11.18 8.61
N TYR A 167 20.89 -11.85 7.45
CA TYR A 167 20.28 -13.17 7.18
C TYR A 167 20.66 -14.25 8.19
N ASP A 168 21.82 -14.13 8.84
CA ASP A 168 22.26 -15.07 9.87
C ASP A 168 21.36 -15.07 11.10
N VAL A 169 20.70 -13.94 11.43
CA VAL A 169 19.74 -13.86 12.53
C VAL A 169 18.54 -14.74 12.24
N TYR A 170 17.98 -14.64 11.02
CA TYR A 170 16.88 -15.49 10.57
C TYR A 170 17.29 -16.96 10.53
N LYS A 171 18.47 -17.25 9.97
CA LYS A 171 18.96 -18.63 9.85
C LYS A 171 19.18 -19.29 11.21
N LYS A 172 19.63 -18.56 12.24
CA LYS A 172 19.76 -19.11 13.59
C LYS A 172 18.42 -19.42 14.25
N LEU A 173 17.38 -18.64 13.97
CA LEU A 173 16.04 -18.88 14.51
C LEU A 173 15.30 -20.00 13.79
N TYR A 174 15.42 -20.07 12.46
CA TYR A 174 14.56 -20.89 11.63
C TYR A 174 15.32 -22.00 10.88
N GLY A 175 16.63 -22.08 11.04
CA GLY A 175 17.51 -23.10 10.43
C GLY A 175 17.73 -22.96 8.92
N VAL A 176 17.02 -22.07 8.24
CA VAL A 176 17.06 -21.90 6.78
C VAL A 176 17.23 -20.44 6.37
N HIS A 177 17.62 -20.20 5.11
CA HIS A 177 17.67 -18.84 4.57
C HIS A 177 16.23 -18.37 4.24
N PRO A 178 15.85 -17.09 4.46
CA PRO A 178 14.46 -16.63 4.26
C PRO A 178 13.94 -16.85 2.83
N LYS A 179 14.80 -16.71 1.81
CA LYS A 179 14.45 -17.03 0.41
C LYS A 179 14.13 -18.51 0.15
N GLU A 180 14.56 -19.41 1.02
CA GLU A 180 14.30 -20.84 0.88
C GLU A 180 13.00 -21.26 1.56
N LEU A 181 12.36 -20.38 2.34
CA LEU A 181 11.15 -20.70 3.10
C LEU A 181 10.01 -21.21 2.22
N GLY A 182 9.92 -20.76 0.96
CA GLY A 182 8.92 -21.25 0.01
C GLY A 182 8.98 -22.77 -0.23
N LYS A 183 10.14 -23.40 -0.02
CA LYS A 183 10.31 -24.87 -0.08
C LYS A 183 9.71 -25.59 1.14
N PHE A 184 9.49 -24.84 2.22
CA PHE A 184 9.01 -25.30 3.53
C PHE A 184 7.59 -24.80 3.82
N CYS A 185 6.85 -24.27 2.84
CA CYS A 185 5.45 -23.80 2.96
C CYS A 185 4.43 -24.94 3.19
N ILE A 186 4.84 -25.92 3.98
CA ILE A 186 4.07 -27.00 4.55
C ILE A 186 3.75 -26.56 5.99
N GLY A 187 2.47 -26.46 6.35
CA GLY A 187 2.04 -25.92 7.65
C GLY A 187 2.77 -26.52 8.86
N SER A 188 3.02 -27.83 8.86
CA SER A 188 3.72 -28.48 9.98
C SER A 188 5.23 -28.24 10.04
N ALA A 189 5.88 -27.96 8.91
CA ALA A 189 7.29 -27.57 8.91
C ALA A 189 7.47 -26.17 9.47
N LEU A 190 6.60 -25.23 9.06
CA LEU A 190 6.53 -23.89 9.65
C LEU A 190 6.29 -23.95 11.15
N HIS A 191 5.38 -24.81 11.61
CA HIS A 191 5.11 -24.98 13.04
C HIS A 191 6.37 -25.38 13.83
N VAL A 192 7.17 -26.33 13.35
CA VAL A 192 8.44 -26.71 14.01
C VAL A 192 9.42 -25.54 14.06
N MET A 193 9.52 -24.78 12.96
CA MET A 193 10.42 -23.62 12.86
C MET A 193 9.99 -22.48 13.79
N ASP A 194 8.69 -22.21 13.87
CA ASP A 194 8.11 -21.20 14.76
C ASP A 194 8.27 -21.59 16.22
N GLU A 195 8.06 -22.87 16.56
CA GLU A 195 8.25 -23.40 17.90
C GLU A 195 9.73 -23.30 18.33
N HIS A 196 10.66 -23.70 17.46
CA HIS A 196 12.09 -23.55 17.70
C HIS A 196 12.49 -22.09 17.96
N ALA A 197 12.10 -21.18 17.06
CA ALA A 197 12.38 -19.75 17.20
C ALA A 197 11.75 -19.16 18.47
N THR A 198 10.55 -19.59 18.82
CA THR A 198 9.87 -19.21 20.07
C THR A 198 10.74 -19.56 21.27
N HIS A 199 11.21 -20.81 21.35
CA HIS A 199 12.03 -21.27 22.48
C HIS A 199 13.37 -20.57 22.56
N VAL A 200 14.11 -20.54 21.45
CA VAL A 200 15.47 -19.98 21.38
C VAL A 200 15.50 -18.46 21.60
N ALA A 201 14.44 -17.73 21.20
CA ALA A 201 14.41 -16.29 21.31
C ALA A 201 14.04 -15.74 22.70
N ALA A 202 13.37 -16.53 23.54
CA ALA A 202 12.80 -15.99 24.77
C ALA A 202 13.84 -15.75 25.88
N ASP A 203 13.58 -14.74 26.69
CA ASP A 203 14.44 -14.28 27.78
C ASP A 203 14.36 -15.16 29.04
N ASP A 204 13.24 -15.84 29.24
CA ASP A 204 12.91 -16.63 30.44
C ASP A 204 13.24 -18.13 30.33
N ARG A 205 13.89 -18.56 29.25
CA ARG A 205 14.26 -19.95 29.04
C ARG A 205 15.64 -20.14 28.42
N GLU A 206 16.18 -21.32 28.69
CA GLU A 206 17.44 -21.82 28.16
C GLU A 206 17.21 -23.15 27.44
N CYS A 207 17.62 -23.23 26.18
CA CYS A 207 17.55 -24.45 25.36
C CYS A 207 18.89 -25.20 25.43
N SER A 208 18.84 -26.51 25.64
CA SER A 208 20.04 -27.35 25.62
C SER A 208 20.61 -27.49 24.19
N PRO A 209 21.89 -27.85 24.02
CA PRO A 209 22.44 -28.18 22.70
C PRO A 209 21.68 -29.29 21.98
N LYS A 210 21.10 -30.24 22.73
CA LYS A 210 20.31 -31.35 22.17
C LYS A 210 18.99 -30.87 21.56
N PHE A 211 18.40 -29.79 22.09
CA PHE A 211 17.22 -29.16 21.48
C PHE A 211 17.52 -28.70 20.04
N GLU A 212 18.65 -28.01 19.85
CA GLU A 212 19.13 -27.57 18.54
C GLU A 212 19.46 -28.76 17.64
N GLU A 213 20.14 -29.80 18.15
CA GLU A 213 20.45 -31.00 17.38
C GLU A 213 19.20 -31.68 16.82
N LEU A 214 18.13 -31.79 17.63
CA LEU A 214 16.87 -32.39 17.21
C LEU A 214 16.14 -31.52 16.18
N PHE A 215 16.20 -30.20 16.31
CA PHE A 215 15.68 -29.28 15.29
C PHE A 215 16.42 -29.44 13.95
N GLN A 216 17.75 -29.46 13.97
CA GLN A 216 18.56 -29.67 12.77
C GLN A 216 18.32 -31.06 12.15
N LYS A 217 18.16 -32.09 12.99
CA LYS A 217 17.79 -33.45 12.56
C LYS A 217 16.48 -33.43 11.79
N PHE A 218 15.45 -32.75 12.29
CA PHE A 218 14.18 -32.59 11.59
C PHE A 218 14.34 -31.92 10.22
N LEU A 219 15.01 -30.76 10.15
CA LEU A 219 15.21 -30.04 8.88
C LEU A 219 15.97 -30.88 7.85
N HIS A 220 16.99 -31.63 8.30
CA HIS A 220 17.75 -32.53 7.45
C HIS A 220 16.88 -33.65 6.87
N LYS A 221 16.04 -34.28 7.70
CA LYS A 221 15.12 -35.33 7.24
C LYS A 221 14.07 -34.76 6.29
N LEU A 222 13.52 -33.59 6.59
CA LEU A 222 12.53 -32.94 5.73
C LEU A 222 13.10 -32.63 4.34
N LYS A 223 14.34 -32.11 4.29
CA LYS A 223 15.06 -31.87 3.04
C LYS A 223 15.35 -33.16 2.27
N ALA A 224 15.73 -34.24 2.96
CA ALA A 224 15.97 -35.55 2.35
C ALA A 224 14.69 -36.16 1.74
N ALA A 225 13.53 -35.90 2.36
CA ALA A 225 12.22 -36.29 1.85
C ALA A 225 11.71 -35.40 0.69
N LYS A 226 12.50 -34.44 0.22
CA LYS A 226 12.17 -33.50 -0.87
C LYS A 226 10.88 -32.71 -0.66
N TYR A 227 10.54 -32.37 0.60
CA TYR A 227 9.38 -31.53 0.91
C TYR A 227 8.07 -32.10 0.37
N PRO A 228 7.55 -33.21 0.93
CA PRO A 228 6.35 -33.84 0.39
C PRO A 228 5.15 -32.86 0.44
N ASP A 229 4.53 -32.60 -0.72
CA ASP A 229 3.49 -31.56 -0.92
C ASP A 229 2.30 -31.67 0.06
N ASN A 230 2.03 -32.88 0.60
CA ASN A 230 0.94 -33.16 1.55
C ASN A 230 1.44 -33.60 2.93
N PHE A 231 2.56 -33.07 3.41
CA PHE A 231 3.14 -33.50 4.69
C PHE A 231 2.22 -33.32 5.92
N VAL A 232 1.23 -32.41 5.87
CA VAL A 232 0.21 -32.32 6.92
C VAL A 232 -0.63 -33.60 6.97
N ASP A 233 -1.12 -34.07 5.83
CA ASP A 233 -1.85 -35.34 5.73
C ASP A 233 -0.95 -36.49 6.18
N PHE A 234 0.32 -36.47 5.77
CA PHE A 234 1.26 -37.52 6.11
C PHE A 234 1.79 -37.49 7.55
N LEU A 235 1.69 -36.38 8.28
CA LEU A 235 2.08 -36.36 9.70
C LEU A 235 1.15 -37.23 10.54
N TYR A 236 -0.14 -37.25 10.17
CA TYR A 236 -1.21 -37.96 10.88
C TYR A 236 -1.65 -39.25 10.18
N ASP A 237 -1.32 -39.43 8.89
CA ASP A 237 -1.60 -40.65 8.15
C ASP A 237 -0.58 -41.75 8.45
N GLU A 238 -0.89 -42.59 9.44
CA GLU A 238 -0.12 -43.79 9.79
C GLU A 238 -0.08 -44.84 8.66
N SER A 239 -0.96 -44.75 7.66
CA SER A 239 -0.98 -45.66 6.52
C SER A 239 0.09 -45.35 5.47
N CYS A 240 0.68 -44.14 5.51
CA CYS A 240 1.79 -43.77 4.62
C CYS A 240 3.06 -44.57 4.95
N LYS A 241 3.45 -45.45 4.02
CA LYS A 241 4.60 -46.37 4.16
C LYS A 241 5.91 -45.83 3.58
N ASP A 242 5.95 -44.60 3.10
CA ASP A 242 7.20 -44.01 2.59
C ASP A 242 8.22 -43.89 3.74
N PRO A 243 9.38 -44.58 3.66
CA PRO A 243 10.39 -44.54 4.71
C PRO A 243 10.94 -43.15 4.98
N ALA A 244 11.00 -42.27 3.97
CA ALA A 244 11.46 -40.90 4.15
C ALA A 244 10.45 -40.09 4.97
N VAL A 245 9.16 -40.20 4.64
CA VAL A 245 8.06 -39.56 5.39
C VAL A 245 8.02 -40.06 6.84
N ALA A 246 8.17 -41.36 7.06
CA ALA A 246 8.22 -41.95 8.40
C ALA A 246 9.39 -41.39 9.23
N GLN A 247 10.57 -41.19 8.63
CA GLN A 247 11.71 -40.57 9.30
C GLN A 247 11.46 -39.10 9.67
N VAL A 248 10.82 -38.32 8.79
CA VAL A 248 10.46 -36.93 9.10
C VAL A 248 9.47 -36.89 10.26
N ARG A 249 8.41 -37.72 10.21
CA ARG A 249 7.42 -37.84 11.30
C ARG A 249 8.06 -38.19 12.63
N HIS A 250 9.00 -39.16 12.63
CA HIS A 250 9.74 -39.51 13.84
C HIS A 250 10.54 -38.33 14.39
N SER A 251 11.31 -37.64 13.53
CA SER A 251 12.09 -36.47 13.95
C SER A 251 11.24 -35.29 14.42
N TYR A 252 10.03 -35.13 13.87
CA TYR A 252 9.04 -34.15 14.34
C TYR A 252 8.66 -34.42 15.80
N TYR A 253 8.25 -35.65 16.12
CA TYR A 253 7.86 -36.01 17.48
C TYR A 253 9.05 -35.97 18.45
N GLU A 254 10.24 -36.38 18.03
CA GLU A 254 11.45 -36.24 18.84
C GLU A 254 11.71 -34.77 19.21
N PHE A 255 11.61 -33.84 18.25
CA PHE A 255 11.76 -32.42 18.51
C PHE A 255 10.67 -31.89 19.47
N PHE A 256 9.39 -32.18 19.21
CA PHE A 256 8.31 -31.68 20.07
C PHE A 256 8.40 -32.23 21.50
N ASN A 257 8.69 -33.52 21.65
CA ASN A 257 8.86 -34.12 22.97
C ASN A 257 10.07 -33.55 23.72
N SER A 258 11.08 -33.09 22.97
CA SER A 258 12.28 -32.47 23.57
C SER A 258 12.00 -31.16 24.28
N VAL A 259 10.92 -30.43 23.95
CA VAL A 259 10.55 -29.18 24.65
C VAL A 259 10.42 -29.43 26.15
N ALA A 260 9.82 -30.55 26.56
CA ALA A 260 9.60 -30.88 27.96
C ALA A 260 10.89 -31.25 28.71
N THR A 261 11.93 -31.71 28.01
CA THR A 261 13.16 -32.24 28.63
C THR A 261 14.39 -31.37 28.41
N GLU A 262 14.41 -30.58 27.34
CA GLU A 262 15.57 -29.82 26.87
C GLU A 262 15.41 -28.30 26.97
N VAL A 263 14.20 -27.80 27.28
CA VAL A 263 13.95 -26.37 27.55
C VAL A 263 13.75 -26.17 29.04
N ARG A 264 14.61 -25.35 29.66
CA ARG A 264 14.50 -25.00 31.09
C ARG A 264 13.94 -23.60 31.24
N TYR A 265 12.91 -23.49 32.07
CA TYR A 265 12.29 -22.22 32.42
C TYR A 265 12.95 -21.62 33.67
N HIS A 266 13.33 -20.36 33.59
CA HIS A 266 13.77 -19.59 34.73
C HIS A 266 12.57 -18.83 35.30
N GLY A 267 12.40 -18.87 36.62
CA GLY A 267 11.23 -18.31 37.32
C GLY A 267 10.87 -16.90 36.84
N GLY A 268 9.63 -16.77 36.35
CA GLY A 268 9.12 -15.53 35.78
C GLY A 268 9.17 -14.39 36.78
N LYS A 269 9.70 -13.24 36.34
CA LYS A 269 9.34 -11.97 36.98
C LYS A 269 7.92 -11.65 36.55
N SER A 270 6.97 -11.94 37.43
CA SER A 270 5.68 -11.27 37.47
C SER A 270 5.93 -9.77 37.63
N ASN A 271 5.95 -9.04 36.52
CA ASN A 271 5.80 -7.59 36.58
C ASN A 271 4.31 -7.28 36.54
N GLN A 272 3.82 -6.88 37.72
CA GLN A 272 2.64 -6.06 37.93
C GLN A 272 2.62 -4.85 36.98
#